data_AF-A0A7V8AD49-F1
#
_entry.id   AF-A0A7V8AD49-F1
#
_cell.length_a   1.000
_cell.length_b   1.000
_cell.length_c   1.000
_cell.angle_alpha   90.00
_cell.angle_beta   90.00
_cell.angle_gamma   90.00
#
_symmetry.space_group_name_H-M   'P 1'
#
loop_
_entity.id
_entity.type
_entity.pdbx_description
1 polymer ?
#
loop_
_entity_poly.entity_id
_entity_poly.type
_entity_poly.pdbx_seq_one_letter_code
_entity_poly.pdbx_strand_id
1 'polypeptide(L)'
;GLETNEAFDKQLNRAEWPKMKADLAAIFKQKTCEEWCSIMEGTDVCFAPVLSLAEATQHPHNLERETFIKVGGFTQPAPAPRYSKTKTEAPQPPPKVGSDTMQILSKLGVTQTRIDELIKAGAIA
;
A
#
# COMPACT_ATOMS: atom_id res chain seq x y z
N GLY A 1 5.21 -11.78 -32.60
CA GLY A 1 4.06 -12.67 -32.78
C GLY A 1 2.71 -11.97 -32.89
N LEU A 2 2.65 -10.63 -33.00
CA LEU A 2 1.38 -9.88 -33.19
C LEU A 2 1.44 -8.89 -34.35
N GLU A 3 2.64 -8.63 -34.89
CA GLU A 3 2.95 -7.74 -36.01
C GLU A 3 2.15 -7.98 -37.29
N THR A 4 1.62 -9.18 -37.49
CA THR A 4 0.78 -9.53 -38.65
C THR A 4 -0.70 -9.77 -38.30
N ASN A 5 -1.09 -9.60 -37.03
CA ASN A 5 -2.46 -9.81 -36.60
C ASN A 5 -3.30 -8.54 -36.77
N GLU A 6 -4.01 -8.45 -37.89
CA GLU A 6 -4.86 -7.29 -38.25
C GLU A 6 -5.91 -6.92 -37.19
N ALA A 7 -6.25 -7.82 -36.26
CA ALA A 7 -7.15 -7.50 -35.15
C ALA A 7 -6.56 -6.38 -34.25
N PHE A 8 -5.24 -6.32 -34.12
CA PHE A 8 -4.55 -5.32 -33.30
C PHE A 8 -4.42 -3.95 -33.99
N ASP A 9 -4.63 -3.86 -35.30
CA ASP A 9 -4.69 -2.58 -36.03
C ASP A 9 -6.01 -1.82 -35.77
N LYS A 10 -7.03 -2.53 -35.30
CA LYS A 10 -8.40 -2.02 -35.10
C LYS A 10 -8.75 -1.92 -33.62
N GLN A 11 -7.87 -1.34 -32.80
CA GLN A 11 -8.01 -1.28 -31.33
C GLN A 11 -9.37 -0.75 -30.82
N LEU A 12 -10.04 0.11 -31.58
CA LEU A 12 -11.35 0.69 -31.21
C LEU A 12 -12.55 -0.22 -31.54
N ASN A 13 -12.34 -1.32 -32.27
CA ASN A 13 -13.39 -2.29 -32.56
C ASN A 13 -13.59 -3.24 -31.37
N ARG A 14 -14.54 -2.88 -30.50
CA ARG A 14 -14.83 -3.65 -29.28
C ARG A 14 -15.29 -5.09 -29.53
N ALA A 15 -15.83 -5.39 -30.71
CA ALA A 15 -16.25 -6.74 -31.06
C ALA A 15 -15.07 -7.72 -31.14
N GLU A 16 -13.86 -7.22 -31.43
CA GLU A 16 -12.65 -8.05 -31.54
C GLU A 16 -11.92 -8.25 -30.20
N TRP A 17 -12.24 -7.45 -29.17
CA TRP A 17 -11.55 -7.50 -27.87
C TRP A 17 -11.53 -8.89 -27.21
N PRO A 18 -12.61 -9.71 -27.25
CA PRO A 18 -12.56 -11.06 -26.71
C PRO A 18 -11.46 -11.91 -27.35
N LYS A 19 -11.31 -11.84 -28.67
CA LYS A 19 -10.27 -12.56 -29.42
C LYS A 19 -8.88 -12.02 -29.11
N MET A 20 -8.69 -10.69 -29.16
CA MET A 20 -7.42 -10.05 -28.83
C MET A 20 -6.93 -10.42 -27.42
N LYS A 21 -7.84 -10.48 -26.44
CA LYS A 21 -7.52 -10.93 -25.07
C LYS A 21 -7.05 -12.39 -25.03
N ALA A 22 -7.69 -13.27 -25.80
CA ALA A 22 -7.29 -14.67 -25.87
C ALA A 22 -5.89 -14.82 -26.49
N ASP A 23 -5.60 -14.07 -27.57
CA ASP A 23 -4.29 -14.06 -28.22
C ASP A 23 -3.19 -13.54 -27.27
N LEU A 24 -3.44 -12.43 -26.57
CA LEU A 24 -2.52 -11.90 -25.55
C LEU A 24 -2.30 -12.90 -24.40
N ALA A 25 -3.36 -13.53 -23.91
CA ALA A 25 -3.25 -14.52 -22.83
C ALA A 25 -2.42 -15.75 -23.26
N ALA A 26 -2.54 -16.18 -24.51
CA ALA A 26 -1.72 -17.27 -25.06
C ALA A 26 -0.24 -16.86 -25.14
N ILE A 27 0.06 -15.61 -25.48
CA ILE A 27 1.43 -15.07 -25.48
C ILE A 27 1.98 -14.99 -24.07
N PHE A 28 1.27 -14.35 -23.13
CA PHE A 28 1.75 -14.19 -21.76
C PHE A 28 2.04 -15.52 -21.05
N LYS A 29 1.31 -16.60 -21.41
CA LYS A 29 1.57 -17.96 -20.88
C LYS A 29 2.88 -18.60 -21.35
N GLN A 30 3.56 -18.03 -22.34
CA GLN A 30 4.80 -18.60 -22.89
C GLN A 30 6.04 -18.30 -22.03
N LYS A 31 5.93 -17.37 -21.08
CA LYS A 31 7.01 -16.99 -20.16
C LYS A 31 6.45 -16.78 -18.76
N THR A 32 7.32 -16.90 -17.78
CA THR A 32 7.03 -16.53 -16.39
C THR A 32 6.82 -15.03 -16.26
N CYS A 33 6.19 -14.61 -15.16
CA CYS A 33 6.03 -13.18 -14.86
C CYS A 33 7.39 -12.47 -14.76
N GLU A 34 8.40 -13.12 -14.17
CA GLU A 34 9.75 -12.57 -14.01
C GLU A 34 10.45 -12.33 -15.35
N GLU A 35 10.35 -13.28 -16.29
CA GLU A 35 10.88 -13.11 -17.64
C GLU A 35 10.19 -11.95 -18.37
N TRP A 36 8.87 -11.80 -18.22
CA TRP A 36 8.16 -10.66 -18.80
C TRP A 36 8.60 -9.33 -18.18
N CYS A 37 8.77 -9.28 -16.86
CA CYS A 37 9.34 -8.10 -16.19
C CYS A 37 10.71 -7.76 -16.76
N SER A 38 11.62 -8.74 -16.85
CA SER A 38 12.96 -8.50 -17.40
C SER A 38 12.95 -8.01 -18.85
N ILE A 39 11.95 -8.39 -19.65
CA ILE A 39 11.81 -7.95 -21.05
C ILE A 39 11.25 -6.51 -21.13
N MET A 40 10.28 -6.20 -20.28
CA MET A 40 9.48 -4.97 -20.40
C MET A 40 10.03 -3.82 -19.55
N GLU A 41 10.77 -4.11 -18.48
CA GLU A 41 11.31 -3.12 -17.56
C GLU A 41 12.33 -2.21 -18.25
N GLY A 42 12.21 -0.90 -18.03
CA GLY A 42 13.03 0.11 -18.70
C GLY A 42 12.66 0.39 -20.17
N THR A 43 11.59 -0.23 -20.70
CA THR A 43 11.04 0.09 -22.02
C THR A 43 9.88 1.10 -21.94
N ASP A 44 9.37 1.55 -23.09
CA ASP A 44 8.26 2.52 -23.18
C ASP A 44 6.87 1.88 -22.92
N VAL A 45 6.81 0.58 -22.59
CA VAL A 45 5.55 -0.10 -22.33
C VAL A 45 5.05 0.17 -20.91
N CYS A 46 3.79 0.55 -20.78
CA CYS A 46 3.12 0.59 -19.48
C CYS A 46 2.75 -0.83 -19.05
N PHE A 47 3.50 -1.41 -18.11
CA PHE A 47 3.21 -2.70 -17.52
C PHE A 47 3.51 -2.70 -16.02
N ALA A 48 2.96 -3.69 -15.31
CA ALA A 48 3.34 -4.01 -13.95
C ALA A 48 3.01 -5.49 -13.66
N PRO A 49 3.80 -6.20 -12.85
CA PRO A 49 3.43 -7.51 -12.35
C PRO A 49 2.27 -7.41 -11.35
N VAL A 50 1.45 -8.47 -11.28
CA VAL A 50 0.45 -8.61 -10.21
C VAL A 50 1.13 -9.26 -9.01
N LEU A 51 1.43 -8.46 -8.00
CA LEU A 51 2.12 -8.91 -6.78
C LEU A 51 1.12 -9.16 -5.64
N SER A 52 1.40 -10.18 -4.82
CA SER A 52 0.78 -10.33 -3.50
C SER A 52 1.24 -9.21 -2.55
N LEU A 53 0.53 -9.04 -1.44
CA LEU A 53 0.94 -8.05 -0.42
C LEU A 53 2.34 -8.32 0.13
N ALA A 54 2.72 -9.59 0.30
CA ALA A 54 4.05 -9.95 0.76
C ALA A 54 5.13 -9.56 -0.27
N GLU A 55 4.94 -9.91 -1.54
CA GLU A 55 5.86 -9.56 -2.64
C GLU A 55 5.94 -8.05 -2.84
N ALA A 56 4.81 -7.34 -2.79
CA ALA A 56 4.75 -5.89 -2.97
C ALA A 56 5.63 -5.15 -1.94
N THR A 57 5.68 -5.63 -0.69
CA THR A 57 6.53 -5.02 0.35
C THR A 57 8.03 -5.21 0.10
N GLN A 58 8.42 -6.20 -0.69
CA GLN A 58 9.80 -6.53 -1.01
C GLN A 58 10.21 -6.07 -2.42
N HIS A 59 9.28 -5.53 -3.21
CA HIS A 59 9.59 -5.08 -4.57
C HIS A 59 10.63 -3.96 -4.55
N PRO A 60 11.68 -4.00 -5.40
CA PRO A 60 12.79 -3.04 -5.37
C PRO A 60 12.35 -1.57 -5.34
N HIS A 61 11.39 -1.19 -6.19
CA HIS A 61 10.83 0.17 -6.20
C HIS A 61 10.17 0.57 -4.87
N ASN A 62 9.52 -0.37 -4.16
CA ASN A 62 8.84 -0.08 -2.90
C ASN A 62 9.82 -0.04 -1.72
N LEU A 63 10.90 -0.81 -1.77
CA LEU A 63 12.00 -0.73 -0.81
C LEU A 63 12.75 0.59 -0.95
N GLU A 64 13.20 0.93 -2.16
CA GLU A 64 13.92 2.18 -2.46
C GLU A 64 13.14 3.42 -2.01
N ARG A 65 11.81 3.35 -2.16
CA ARG A 65 10.93 4.45 -1.79
C ARG A 65 10.41 4.36 -0.38
N GLU A 66 10.76 3.36 0.42
CA GLU A 66 10.18 3.15 1.75
C GLU A 66 8.62 3.19 1.72
N THR A 67 8.00 2.60 0.69
CA THR A 67 6.53 2.62 0.49
C THR A 67 5.79 1.95 1.65
N PHE A 68 6.43 0.96 2.28
CA PHE A 68 5.92 0.27 3.46
C PHE A 68 6.90 0.44 4.63
N ILE A 69 6.36 0.63 5.83
CA ILE A 69 7.10 0.81 7.08
C ILE A 69 6.60 -0.17 8.14
N LYS A 70 7.44 -0.42 9.15
CA LYS A 70 7.08 -1.27 10.30
C LYS A 70 6.69 -0.41 11.50
N VAL A 71 5.47 -0.58 12.01
CA VAL A 71 4.94 0.12 13.18
C VAL A 71 4.28 -0.87 14.12
N GLY A 72 4.69 -0.87 15.39
CA GLY A 72 4.12 -1.76 16.40
C GLY A 72 4.29 -3.26 16.09
N GLY A 73 5.30 -3.62 15.29
CA GLY A 73 5.53 -5.00 14.84
C GLY A 73 4.88 -5.37 13.51
N PHE A 74 4.01 -4.52 12.96
CA PHE A 74 3.26 -4.78 11.72
C PHE A 74 3.79 -3.96 10.54
N THR A 75 3.78 -4.55 9.35
CA THR A 75 4.07 -3.84 8.10
C THR A 75 2.82 -3.14 7.59
N GLN A 76 2.92 -1.85 7.29
CA GLN A 76 1.84 -1.04 6.77
C GLN A 76 2.36 0.02 5.78
N PRO A 77 1.51 0.61 4.92
CA PRO A 77 1.93 1.71 4.06
C PRO A 77 2.49 2.89 4.86
N ALA A 78 3.53 3.53 4.31
CA ALA A 78 4.00 4.81 4.81
C ALA A 78 2.96 5.91 4.51
N PRO A 79 2.89 6.99 5.32
CA PRO A 79 2.02 8.12 5.05
C PRO A 79 2.21 8.70 3.64
N ALA A 80 1.09 9.08 3.01
CA ALA A 80 1.07 9.75 1.71
C ALA A 80 0.21 11.02 1.77
N PRO A 81 0.53 12.07 0.98
CA PRO A 81 1.62 12.15 0.00
C PRO A 81 2.99 12.40 0.65
N ARG A 82 4.07 12.21 -0.12
CA ARG A 82 5.44 12.56 0.30
C ARG A 82 5.76 14.00 -0.08
N TYR A 83 6.32 14.77 0.83
CA TYR A 83 6.66 16.17 0.61
C TYR A 83 8.19 16.35 0.55
N SER A 84 8.65 17.25 -0.32
CA SER A 84 10.08 17.54 -0.48
C SER A 84 10.69 18.38 0.65
N LYS A 85 9.87 19.21 1.32
CA LYS A 85 10.32 20.12 2.38
C LYS A 85 9.97 19.64 3.79
N THR A 86 8.73 19.15 3.98
CA THR A 86 8.22 18.79 5.30
C THR A 86 8.20 17.28 5.44
N LYS A 87 8.94 16.75 6.41
CA LYS A 87 8.88 15.31 6.70
C LYS A 87 7.55 14.96 7.36
N THR A 88 6.84 13.96 6.82
CA THR A 88 5.69 13.38 7.49
C THR A 88 6.18 12.45 8.60
N GLU A 89 5.68 12.64 9.82
CA GLU A 89 6.04 11.79 10.95
C GLU A 89 5.51 10.37 10.74
N ALA A 90 6.31 9.39 11.18
CA ALA A 90 5.86 8.00 11.17
C ALA A 90 4.77 7.81 12.24
N PRO A 91 3.69 7.08 11.93
CA PRO A 91 2.66 6.78 12.89
C PRO A 91 3.23 5.95 14.04
N GLN A 92 2.66 6.14 15.22
CA GLN A 92 2.98 5.33 16.40
C GLN A 92 2.09 4.09 16.45
N PRO A 93 2.50 3.04 17.18
CA PRO A 93 1.62 1.90 17.45
C PRO A 93 0.32 2.36 18.12
N PRO A 94 -0.80 1.64 17.90
CA PRO A 94 -2.06 1.96 18.56
C PRO A 94 -1.88 1.93 20.09
N PRO A 95 -2.34 2.97 20.82
CA PRO A 95 -2.24 3.00 22.27
C PRO A 95 -3.10 1.90 22.89
N LYS A 96 -2.75 1.50 24.11
CA LYS A 96 -3.63 0.65 24.92
C LYS A 96 -4.80 1.49 25.42
N VAL A 97 -5.95 0.86 25.59
CA VAL A 97 -7.12 1.50 26.21
C VAL A 97 -6.70 2.07 27.57
N GLY A 98 -6.97 3.37 27.79
CA GLY A 98 -6.67 4.07 29.03
C GLY A 98 -5.24 4.63 29.17
N SER A 99 -4.33 4.39 28.22
CA SER A 99 -2.92 4.81 28.37
C SER A 99 -2.73 6.31 28.57
N ASP A 100 -3.66 7.11 28.04
CA ASP A 100 -3.54 8.57 28.00
C ASP A 100 -4.53 9.27 28.96
N THR A 101 -5.36 8.49 29.69
CA THR A 101 -6.44 9.00 30.56
C THR A 101 -5.92 10.09 31.51
N MET A 102 -4.90 9.75 32.30
CA MET A 102 -4.31 10.64 33.30
C MET A 102 -3.74 11.91 32.65
N GLN A 103 -2.95 11.74 31.59
CA GLN A 103 -2.29 12.85 30.91
C GLN A 103 -3.31 13.85 30.35
N ILE A 104 -4.40 13.34 29.76
CA ILE A 104 -5.45 14.18 29.17
C ILE A 104 -6.25 14.89 30.27
N LEU A 105 -6.67 14.19 31.32
CA LEU A 105 -7.44 14.81 32.42
C LEU A 105 -6.63 15.91 33.14
N SER A 106 -5.34 15.69 33.37
CA SER A 106 -4.46 16.73 33.91
C SER A 106 -4.31 17.91 32.96
N LYS A 107 -4.16 17.68 31.65
CA LYS A 107 -4.11 18.77 30.64
C LYS A 107 -5.41 19.57 30.56
N LEU A 108 -6.55 18.95 30.86
CA LEU A 108 -7.85 19.60 30.94
C LEU A 108 -8.08 20.33 32.27
N GLY A 109 -7.14 20.26 33.21
CA GLY A 109 -7.24 20.93 34.52
C GLY A 109 -8.08 20.18 35.55
N VAL A 110 -8.36 18.90 35.34
CA VAL A 110 -9.05 18.07 36.35
C VAL A 110 -8.08 17.84 37.51
N THR A 111 -8.56 18.08 38.73
CA THR A 111 -7.76 17.92 39.94
C THR A 111 -7.44 16.45 40.19
N GLN A 112 -6.26 16.17 40.78
CA GLN A 112 -5.88 14.79 41.13
C GLN A 112 -6.94 14.12 42.00
N THR A 113 -7.49 14.84 42.98
CA THR A 113 -8.60 14.36 43.82
C THR A 113 -9.80 13.89 42.99
N ARG A 114 -10.21 14.67 41.98
CA ARG A 114 -11.34 14.30 41.12
C ARG A 114 -11.02 13.11 40.22
N ILE A 115 -9.78 12.99 39.75
CA ILE A 115 -9.33 11.84 38.97
C ILE A 115 -9.38 10.57 39.82
N ASP A 116 -8.90 10.62 41.06
CA ASP A 116 -8.92 9.49 42.00
C ASP A 116 -10.36 9.04 42.31
N GLU A 117 -11.30 9.98 42.44
CA GLU A 117 -12.73 9.69 42.58
C GLU A 117 -13.30 8.95 41.36
N LEU A 118 -12.93 9.37 40.15
CA LEU A 118 -13.40 8.74 38.90
C LEU A 118 -12.85 7.32 38.75
N ILE A 119 -11.58 7.10 39.11
CA ILE A 119 -10.96 5.77 39.13
C ILE A 119 -11.69 4.88 40.15
N LYS A 120 -11.91 5.40 41.38
CA LYS A 120 -12.62 4.66 42.43
C LYS A 120 -14.06 4.32 42.04
N ALA A 121 -14.73 5.19 41.29
CA ALA A 121 -16.07 4.97 40.76
C ALA A 121 -16.10 4.00 39.55
N GLY A 122 -14.95 3.57 39.03
CA GLY A 122 -14.86 2.76 37.81
C GLY A 122 -15.28 3.49 36.54
N ALA A 123 -15.38 4.82 36.58
CA ALA A 123 -15.77 5.65 35.44
C ALA A 123 -14.64 5.80 34.41
N ILE A 124 -13.39 5.66 34.86
CA ILE A 124 -12.18 5.69 34.02
C ILE A 124 -11.19 4.64 34.53
N ALA A 125 -10.25 4.25 33.66
CA ALA A 125 -9.13 3.36 33.96
C ALA A 125 -7.81 4.02 33.56
#